data_AF-A0A7X6VJE6-F1
#
_entry.id   AF-A0A7X6VJE6-F1
#
_cell.length_a   1.000
_cell.length_b   1.000
_cell.length_c   1.000
_cell.angle_alpha   90.00
_cell.angle_beta   90.00
_cell.angle_gamma   90.00
#
_symmetry.space_group_name_H-M   'P 1'
#
loop_
_entity.id
_entity.type
_entity.pdbx_description
1 polymer ?
#
loop_
_entity_poly.entity_id
_entity_poly.type
_entity_poly.pdbx_seq_one_letter_code
_entity_poly.pdbx_strand_id
1 'polypeptide(L)' 'MKEKLAKLIDVKSIVTLILVFALVWIVLSGKKIDENIFLLFSNVVTMIITYFFTKPKKDGANHE' A
#
# COMPACT_ATOMS: atom_id res chain seq x y z
N MET A 1 -17.69 4.04 16.76
CA MET A 1 -17.52 4.14 15.29
C MET A 1 -16.51 5.21 14.86
N LYS A 2 -16.40 6.36 15.54
CA LYS A 2 -15.41 7.42 15.22
C LYS A 2 -13.95 6.96 15.31
N GLU A 3 -13.63 6.09 16.28
CA GLU A 3 -12.28 5.53 16.47
C GLU A 3 -11.85 4.54 15.39
N LYS A 4 -12.80 3.85 14.74
CA LYS A 4 -12.50 2.92 13.63
C LYS A 4 -12.18 3.67 12.33
N LEU A 5 -12.79 4.85 12.13
CA LEU A 5 -12.44 5.74 11.02
C LEU A 5 -11.10 6.44 11.25
N ALA A 6 -10.77 6.81 12.50
CA ALA A 6 -9.45 7.36 12.84
C ALA A 6 -8.29 6.39 12.55
N LYS A 7 -8.52 5.07 12.71
CA LYS A 7 -7.55 4.02 12.31
C LYS A 7 -7.48 3.77 10.80
N LEU A 8 -8.53 4.08 10.04
CA LEU A 8 -8.49 4.06 8.58
C LEU A 8 -7.78 5.30 8.02
N ILE A 9 -7.83 6.43 8.72
CA ILE A 9 -7.11 7.68 8.40
C ILE A 9 -5.61 7.61 8.73
N ASP A 10 -5.15 6.51 9.32
CA ASP A 10 -3.72 6.20 9.34
C ASP A 10 -3.24 6.13 7.88
N VAL A 11 -2.39 7.06 7.47
CA VAL A 11 -2.02 7.34 6.06
C VAL A 11 -1.67 6.05 5.30
N LYS A 12 -1.07 5.09 6.00
CA LYS A 12 -0.82 3.72 5.54
C LYS A 12 -2.06 3.03 4.94
N SER A 13 -3.19 3.01 5.66
CA SER A 13 -4.42 2.33 5.25
C SER A 13 -5.07 3.01 4.05
N ILE A 14 -5.10 4.35 4.02
CA ILE A 14 -5.60 5.13 2.87
C ILE A 14 -4.75 4.85 1.62
N VAL A 15 -3.43 4.92 1.74
CA VAL A 15 -2.52 4.66 0.61
C VAL A 15 -2.69 3.23 0.10
N THR A 16 -2.83 2.26 1.00
CA THR A 16 -3.09 0.86 0.63
C THR A 16 -4.42 0.70 -0.11
N LEU A 17 -5.50 1.32 0.39
CA LEU A 17 -6.82 1.28 -0.24
C LEU A 17 -6.80 1.90 -1.64
N ILE A 18 -6.13 3.04 -1.83
CA ILE A 18 -5.98 3.69 -3.13
C ILE A 18 -5.20 2.80 -4.10
N LEU A 19 -4.12 2.16 -3.63
CA LEU A 19 -3.31 1.22 -4.42
C LEU A 19 -4.12 0.02 -4.90
N VAL A 20 -4.89 -0.59 -4.00
CA VAL A 20 -5.79 -1.71 -4.34
C VAL A 20 -6.85 -1.26 -5.33
N PHE A 21 -7.44 -0.09 -5.13
CA PHE A 21 -8.44 0.45 -6.05
C PHE A 21 -7.88 0.73 -7.43
N ALA A 22 -6.67 1.29 -7.52
CA ALA A 22 -5.96 1.53 -8.78
C ALA A 22 -5.65 0.22 -9.52
N LEU A 23 -5.21 -0.83 -8.80
CA LEU A 23 -4.98 -2.16 -9.36
C LEU A 23 -6.25 -2.77 -9.94
N VAL A 24 -7.35 -2.76 -9.17
CA VAL A 24 -8.65 -3.27 -9.62
C VAL A 24 -9.15 -2.48 -10.83
N TRP A 25 -8.99 -1.15 -10.82
CA TRP A 25 -9.38 -0.29 -11.93
C TRP A 25 -8.58 -0.57 -13.21
N ILE A 26 -7.28 -0.82 -13.09
CA ILE A 26 -6.40 -1.20 -14.20
C ILE A 26 -6.85 -2.53 -14.82
N VAL A 27 -7.14 -3.53 -13.98
CA VAL A 27 -7.63 -4.84 -14.43
C VAL A 27 -8.99 -4.71 -15.13
N LEU A 28 -9.92 -3.95 -14.55
CA LEU A 28 -11.25 -3.72 -15.13
C LEU A 28 -11.22 -2.87 -16.41
N SER A 29 -10.23 -1.97 -16.55
CA SER A 29 -10.09 -1.13 -17.74
C SER A 29 -9.70 -1.92 -18.99
N GLY A 30 -9.19 -3.15 -18.86
CA GLY A 30 -8.82 -4.01 -20.00
C GLY A 30 -7.78 -3.41 -20.95
N LYS A 31 -7.12 -2.31 -20.54
CA LYS A 31 -6.17 -1.57 -21.36
C LYS A 31 -4.85 -2.33 -21.39
N LYS A 32 -4.29 -2.50 -22.58
CA LYS A 32 -2.89 -2.91 -22.73
C LYS A 32 -2.03 -1.75 -22.24
N ILE A 33 -1.54 -1.85 -21.01
CA ILE A 33 -0.60 -0.88 -20.45
C ILE A 33 0.77 -1.16 -21.06
N ASP A 34 1.47 -0.09 -21.42
CA ASP A 34 2.85 -0.17 -21.89
C ASP A 34 3.72 -0.82 -20.81
N GLU A 35 4.59 -1.74 -21.21
CA GLU A 35 5.39 -2.55 -20.31
C GLU A 35 6.31 -1.70 -19.43
N ASN A 36 6.80 -0.56 -19.93
CA ASN A 36 7.62 0.38 -19.17
C ASN A 36 6.81 1.09 -18.08
N ILE A 37 5.55 1.44 -18.38
CA ILE A 37 4.65 2.07 -17.41
C ILE A 37 4.28 1.08 -16.32
N PHE A 38 4.04 -0.19 -16.68
CA PHE A 38 3.78 -1.25 -15.72
C PHE A 38 4.98 -1.53 -14.81
N LEU A 39 6.20 -1.53 -15.36
CA LEU A 39 7.44 -1.67 -14.60
C LEU A 39 7.64 -0.53 -13.59
N LEU A 40 7.47 0.72 -14.04
CA LEU A 40 7.53 1.89 -13.16
C LEU A 40 6.49 1.83 -12.05
N PHE A 41 5.26 1.45 -12.40
CA PHE A 41 4.18 1.28 -11.43
C PHE A 41 4.51 0.18 -10.41
N SER A 42 4.95 -1.01 -10.86
CA SER A 42 5.31 -2.14 -10.01
C SER A 42 6.45 -1.80 -9.04
N ASN A 43 7.49 -1.08 -9.50
CA ASN A 43 8.59 -0.62 -8.65
C ASN A 43 8.12 0.35 -7.55
N VAL A 44 7.29 1.32 -7.91
CA VAL A 44 6.73 2.29 -6.94
C VAL A 44 5.79 1.60 -5.95
N VAL A 45 4.92 0.71 -6.43
CA VAL A 45 4.03 -0.11 -5.58
C VAL A 45 4.84 -0.92 -4.58
N THR A 46 5.89 -1.60 -5.03
CA THR A 46 6.76 -2.42 -4.18
C THR A 46 7.48 -1.58 -3.12
N MET A 47 7.96 -0.39 -3.49
CA MET A 47 8.59 0.56 -2.57
C MET A 47 7.58 1.08 -1.53
N ILE A 48 6.36 1.43 -1.93
CA ILE A 48 5.31 1.89 -1.02
C ILE A 48 4.90 0.75 -0.08
N ILE A 49 4.66 -0.45 -0.60
CA ILE A 49 4.35 -1.62 0.22
C ILE A 49 5.50 -1.88 1.19
N THR A 50 6.75 -1.84 0.77
CA THR A 50 7.91 -2.00 1.66
C THR A 50 7.95 -0.91 2.72
N TYR A 51 7.87 0.37 2.34
CA TYR A 51 7.95 1.49 3.28
C TYR A 51 6.83 1.45 4.33
N PHE A 52 5.62 1.09 3.91
CA PHE A 52 4.49 1.01 4.82
C PHE A 52 4.48 -0.34 5.58
N PHE A 53 4.50 -1.49 4.91
CA PHE A 53 4.35 -2.80 5.56
C PHE A 53 5.60 -3.32 6.26
N THR A 54 6.80 -2.89 5.86
CA THR A 54 8.00 -3.13 6.65
C THR A 54 7.96 -2.22 7.88
N LYS A 55 7.26 -2.66 8.92
CA LYS A 55 7.48 -2.15 10.26
C LYS A 55 8.93 -2.48 10.62
N PRO A 56 9.80 -1.52 10.97
CA PRO A 56 10.94 -1.87 11.80
C PRO A 56 10.34 -2.54 13.02
N LYS A 57 10.77 -3.78 13.28
CA LYS A 57 10.39 -4.54 14.45
C LYS A 57 10.62 -3.61 15.64
N LYS A 58 9.55 -3.16 16.29
CA LYS A 58 9.67 -2.39 17.53
C LYS A 58 9.97 -3.44 18.61
N ASP A 59 11.15 -4.05 18.50
CA ASP A 59 11.76 -4.82 19.58
C ASP A 59 12.20 -3.80 20.61
N GLY A 60 11.32 -3.63 21.59
CA GLY A 60 11.54 -2.83 22.77
C GLY A 60 10.65 -3.38 23.86
N ALA A 61 10.92 -4.61 24.29
CA ALA A 61 10.50 -5.11 25.58
C ALA A 61 11.52 -6.15 26.06
N ASN A 62 12.36 -5.72 27.01
CA ASN A 62 12.98 -6.58 28.01
C ASN A 62 12.08 -7.78 28.31
N HIS A 63 12.60 -8.98 28.13
CA HIS A 63 12.23 -10.11 28.97
C HIS A 63 13.52 -10.90 29.26
N GLU A 64 14.01 -10.67 30.49
CA GLU A 64 14.81 -11.55 31.35
C GLU A 64 16.30 -11.73 31.01
#